data_AF-A0AAD8R4I0-F1
#
_entry.id   AF-A0AAD8R4I0-F1
#
_cell.length_a   1.000
_cell.length_b   1.000
_cell.length_c   1.000
_cell.angle_alpha   90.00
_cell.angle_beta   90.00
_cell.angle_gamma   90.00
#
_symmetry.space_group_name_H-M   'P 1'
#
loop_
_entity.id
_entity.type
_entity.pdbx_description
1 polymer ?
#
loop_
_entity_poly.entity_id
_entity_poly.type
_entity_poly.pdbx_seq_one_letter_code
_entity_poly.pdbx_strand_id
1 'polypeptide(L)'
;MSMAARLSALRSAGRRQVSASTMGVRQVTGSHVLRIDGFTQLSKTVANNTEMRSGTFNVGGHDWCLACYPNGCSDRYKGYVSIFLQQASHEKTGAATAKGQLSILDRDGMPSCTKHITERTFKGPPFGWGEIDFVKHQDLDKDKHLHDGCLTVLCDVTVTQLHTDDHVEVAASAAPPFDLRGKLAEAMWNIKKVDVEIEVGGQMFPAHRWVLEAQSPIFKTELSLASTADMTTKLRIDDMDAVVFKALLRFMYTDSPPETSQLEEAAMAEKILLSADRYKLDKLKLICEKTLCQHIDMSSLAATLALAERHRCSVLTAACIKFLSSPGNLEAFIAADGIKHLKEHCPSALLDLAVKN
;
A
#
# COMPACT_ATOMS: atom_id res chain seq x y z
N MET A 1 -34.24 -7.99 -6.16
CA MET A 1 -33.83 -9.04 -5.22
C MET A 1 -32.31 -9.07 -5.15
N SER A 2 -31.73 -8.95 -3.97
CA SER A 2 -30.28 -9.05 -3.76
C SER A 2 -29.77 -10.46 -4.12
N MET A 3 -28.47 -10.60 -4.39
CA MET A 3 -27.85 -11.90 -4.65
C MET A 3 -28.05 -12.87 -3.47
N ALA A 4 -27.99 -12.35 -2.25
CA ALA A 4 -28.29 -13.10 -1.02
C ALA A 4 -29.72 -13.65 -0.98
N ALA A 5 -30.72 -12.88 -1.43
CA ALA A 5 -32.11 -13.35 -1.52
C ALA A 5 -32.26 -14.48 -2.55
N ARG A 6 -31.55 -14.41 -3.68
CA ARG A 6 -31.55 -15.46 -4.71
C ARG A 6 -30.87 -16.74 -4.21
N LEU A 7 -29.73 -16.62 -3.52
CA LEU A 7 -29.02 -17.75 -2.93
C LEU A 7 -29.82 -18.42 -1.81
N SER A 8 -30.52 -17.64 -0.98
CA SER A 8 -31.41 -18.17 0.06
C SER A 8 -32.57 -18.98 -0.54
N ALA A 9 -33.20 -18.46 -1.60
CA ALA A 9 -34.28 -19.16 -2.31
C ALA A 9 -33.82 -20.49 -2.95
N LEU A 10 -32.61 -20.52 -3.53
CA LEU A 10 -32.02 -21.74 -4.10
C LEU A 10 -31.69 -22.79 -3.04
N ARG A 11 -31.24 -22.36 -1.86
CA ARG A 11 -31.00 -23.25 -0.70
C ARG A 11 -32.31 -23.79 -0.13
N SER A 12 -33.36 -22.97 -0.01
CA SER A 12 -34.68 -23.44 0.41
C SER A 12 -35.32 -24.41 -0.58
N ALA A 13 -34.91 -24.37 -1.85
CA ALA A 13 -35.30 -25.33 -2.89
C ALA A 13 -34.45 -26.62 -2.89
N GLY A 14 -33.62 -26.86 -1.87
CA GLY A 14 -32.87 -28.11 -1.69
C GLY A 14 -31.52 -28.20 -2.41
N ARG A 15 -31.03 -27.12 -3.04
CA ARG A 15 -29.70 -27.10 -3.65
C ARG A 15 -28.62 -26.95 -2.58
N ARG A 16 -27.80 -27.99 -2.38
CA ARG A 16 -26.78 -28.04 -1.33
C ARG A 16 -25.44 -27.41 -1.70
N GLN A 17 -25.11 -27.33 -2.99
CA GLN A 17 -23.92 -26.67 -3.50
C GLN A 17 -24.35 -25.61 -4.52
N VAL A 18 -24.15 -24.34 -4.19
CA VAL A 18 -24.50 -23.20 -5.05
C VAL A 18 -23.33 -22.23 -5.02
N SER A 19 -22.73 -21.98 -6.18
CA SER A 19 -21.80 -20.88 -6.40
C SER A 19 -22.51 -19.72 -7.08
N ALA A 20 -21.99 -18.52 -6.88
CA ALA A 20 -22.52 -17.30 -7.45
C ALA A 20 -21.36 -16.40 -7.82
N SER A 21 -21.51 -15.64 -8.91
CA SER A 21 -20.60 -14.56 -9.25
C SER A 21 -21.42 -13.33 -9.60
N THR A 22 -20.87 -12.15 -9.30
CA THR A 22 -21.41 -10.88 -9.76
C THR A 22 -20.37 -10.22 -10.64
N MET A 23 -20.75 -9.98 -11.89
CA MET A 23 -19.92 -9.18 -12.79
C MET A 23 -20.28 -7.71 -12.61
N GLY A 24 -19.27 -6.89 -12.37
CA GLY A 24 -19.42 -5.46 -12.16
C GLY A 24 -18.42 -4.67 -12.98
N VAL A 25 -18.73 -3.38 -13.15
CA VAL A 25 -17.83 -2.41 -13.74
C VAL A 25 -17.32 -1.51 -12.62
N ARG A 26 -16.00 -1.46 -12.44
CA ARG A 26 -15.35 -0.53 -11.53
C ARG A 26 -14.62 0.54 -12.33
N GLN A 27 -14.76 1.79 -11.92
CA GLN A 27 -13.97 2.89 -12.48
C GLN A 27 -12.95 3.37 -11.45
N VAL A 28 -11.71 3.56 -11.91
CA VAL A 28 -10.61 4.11 -11.10
C VAL A 28 -10.08 5.34 -11.80
N THR A 29 -10.10 6.48 -11.12
CA THR A 29 -9.61 7.75 -11.68
C THR A 29 -8.31 8.16 -11.01
N GLY A 30 -7.38 8.70 -11.79
CA GLY A 30 -6.15 9.32 -11.31
C GLY A 30 -5.72 10.46 -12.22
N SER A 31 -4.85 11.31 -11.71
CA SER A 31 -4.42 12.54 -12.38
C SER A 31 -2.89 12.59 -12.45
N HIS A 32 -2.35 13.15 -13.52
CA HIS A 32 -0.92 13.34 -13.73
C HIS A 32 -0.65 14.74 -14.30
N VAL A 33 0.37 15.40 -13.78
CA VAL A 33 0.79 16.73 -14.24
C VAL A 33 2.13 16.61 -14.94
N LEU A 34 2.15 16.94 -16.23
CA LEU A 34 3.36 17.07 -17.03
C LEU A 34 3.73 18.54 -17.13
N ARG A 35 4.88 18.91 -16.58
CA ARG A 35 5.49 20.23 -16.79
C ARG A 35 6.60 20.11 -17.82
N ILE A 36 6.54 20.95 -18.85
CA ILE A 36 7.55 21.07 -19.90
C ILE A 36 8.34 22.35 -19.63
N ASP A 37 9.48 22.20 -18.97
CA ASP A 37 10.36 23.32 -18.66
C ASP A 37 10.97 23.91 -19.93
N GLY A 38 11.02 25.25 -19.99
CA GLY A 38 11.59 25.97 -21.13
C GLY A 38 10.85 25.72 -22.46
N PHE A 39 9.56 25.40 -22.43
CA PHE A 39 8.72 25.15 -23.62
C PHE A 39 8.89 26.24 -24.71
N THR A 40 9.02 27.51 -24.33
CA THR A 40 9.22 28.62 -25.29
C THR A 40 10.52 28.52 -26.09
N GLN A 41 11.59 27.98 -25.49
CA GLN A 41 12.85 27.73 -26.18
C GLN A 41 12.76 26.43 -26.97
N LEU A 42 12.17 25.41 -26.36
CA LEU A 42 11.99 24.08 -26.94
C LEU A 42 11.20 24.14 -28.25
N SER A 43 10.13 24.93 -28.31
CA SER A 43 9.32 25.10 -29.51
C SER A 43 10.08 25.70 -30.69
N LYS A 44 11.20 26.38 -30.45
CA LYS A 44 12.07 26.95 -31.49
C LYS A 44 13.20 26.02 -31.92
N THR A 45 13.68 25.16 -31.01
CA THR A 45 14.90 24.35 -31.22
C THR A 45 14.59 22.93 -31.65
N VAL A 46 13.47 22.36 -31.19
CA VAL A 46 13.10 20.97 -31.46
C VAL A 46 12.45 20.85 -32.83
N ALA A 47 12.79 19.81 -33.59
CA ALA A 47 12.17 19.57 -34.90
C ALA A 47 10.70 19.15 -34.76
N ASN A 48 9.87 19.44 -35.78
CA ASN A 48 8.54 18.82 -35.90
C ASN A 48 8.68 17.29 -35.87
N ASN A 49 7.64 16.58 -35.41
CA ASN A 49 7.62 15.13 -35.27
C ASN A 49 8.61 14.56 -34.23
N THR A 50 9.14 15.40 -33.33
CA THR A 50 9.93 14.92 -32.19
C THR A 50 9.01 14.58 -31.02
N GLU A 51 9.00 13.31 -30.62
CA GLU A 51 8.27 12.81 -29.45
C GLU A 51 9.08 13.03 -28.16
N MET A 52 8.41 13.49 -27.11
CA MET A 52 8.91 13.49 -25.75
C MET A 52 7.91 12.79 -24.85
N ARG A 53 8.39 11.96 -23.92
CA ARG A 53 7.52 11.19 -23.02
C ARG A 53 7.63 11.70 -21.59
N SER A 54 6.49 11.77 -20.90
CA SER A 54 6.47 11.98 -19.46
C SER A 54 7.02 10.75 -18.72
N GLY A 55 7.28 10.92 -17.42
CA GLY A 55 7.37 9.78 -16.50
C GLY A 55 6.07 8.98 -16.48
N THR A 56 6.15 7.73 -16.03
CA THR A 56 4.98 6.86 -15.92
C THR A 56 4.21 7.11 -14.64
N PHE A 57 2.87 6.98 -14.70
CA PHE A 57 1.99 7.07 -13.54
C PHE A 57 0.98 5.91 -13.55
N ASN A 58 0.62 5.40 -12.37
CA ASN A 58 -0.25 4.23 -12.25
C ASN A 58 -1.70 4.62 -11.99
N VAL A 59 -2.62 4.14 -12.83
CA VAL A 59 -4.07 4.27 -12.62
C VAL A 59 -4.74 2.98 -13.03
N GLY A 60 -5.60 2.44 -12.16
CA GLY A 60 -6.31 1.19 -12.42
C GLY A 60 -5.37 0.03 -12.71
N GLY A 61 -4.20 -0.05 -12.05
CA GLY A 61 -3.26 -1.15 -12.24
C GLY A 61 -2.53 -1.15 -13.59
N HIS A 62 -2.66 -0.11 -14.40
CA HIS A 62 -1.89 0.08 -15.63
C HIS A 62 -0.96 1.29 -15.47
N ASP A 63 0.23 1.21 -16.05
CA ASP A 63 1.13 2.35 -16.13
C ASP A 63 0.83 3.15 -17.40
N TRP A 64 0.70 4.45 -17.23
CA TRP A 64 0.35 5.41 -18.27
C TRP A 64 1.49 6.41 -18.43
N CYS A 65 1.63 6.97 -19.63
CA CYS A 65 2.49 8.13 -19.87
C CYS A 65 1.87 9.04 -20.93
N LEU A 66 2.32 10.30 -20.95
CA LEU A 66 1.98 11.25 -22.00
C LEU A 66 3.10 11.30 -23.04
N ALA A 67 2.74 11.10 -24.30
CA ALA A 67 3.58 11.40 -25.44
C ALA A 67 3.23 12.80 -25.97
N CYS A 68 4.16 13.73 -25.81
CA CYS A 68 4.03 15.11 -26.25
C CYS A 68 4.90 15.35 -27.49
N TYR A 69 4.32 16.00 -28.49
CA TYR A 69 4.99 16.52 -29.67
C TYR A 69 4.88 18.05 -29.63
N PRO A 70 5.90 18.75 -29.10
CA PRO A 70 5.83 20.19 -28.86
C PRO A 70 5.56 21.01 -30.12
N ASN A 71 6.03 20.52 -31.27
CA ASN A 71 5.95 21.19 -32.56
C ASN A 71 5.09 20.44 -33.59
N GLY A 72 4.25 19.50 -33.12
CA GLY A 72 3.32 18.72 -33.92
C GLY A 72 3.81 17.30 -34.23
N CYS A 73 2.89 16.34 -34.30
CA CYS A 73 3.18 14.93 -34.59
C CYS A 73 3.29 14.59 -36.07
N SER A 74 3.10 15.55 -36.97
CA SER A 74 3.39 15.45 -38.40
C SER A 74 3.47 16.84 -39.03
N ASP A 75 3.91 16.91 -40.29
CA ASP A 75 4.03 18.18 -41.03
C ASP A 75 2.70 18.94 -41.13
N ARG A 76 1.58 18.22 -41.16
CA ARG A 76 0.23 18.82 -41.22
C ARG A 76 -0.11 19.62 -39.96
N TYR A 77 0.45 19.23 -38.82
CA TYR A 77 0.18 19.82 -37.50
C TYR A 77 1.37 20.64 -37.00
N LYS A 78 2.24 21.10 -37.90
CA LYS A 78 3.35 21.98 -37.55
C LYS A 78 2.84 23.26 -36.88
N GLY A 79 3.45 23.64 -35.75
CA GLY A 79 3.05 24.80 -34.95
C GLY A 79 1.91 24.53 -33.96
N TYR A 80 1.47 23.27 -33.85
CA TYR A 80 0.62 22.80 -32.76
C TYR A 80 1.46 22.05 -31.73
N VAL A 81 0.98 22.00 -30.50
CA VAL A 81 1.34 20.95 -29.56
C VAL A 81 0.39 19.79 -29.82
N SER A 82 0.91 18.57 -29.91
CA SER A 82 0.10 17.34 -29.94
C SER A 82 0.39 16.53 -28.69
N ILE A 83 -0.63 15.97 -28.04
CA ILE A 83 -0.46 15.19 -26.80
C ILE A 83 -1.33 13.94 -26.86
N PHE A 84 -0.72 12.80 -26.53
CA PHE A 84 -1.39 11.50 -26.48
C PHE A 84 -1.16 10.84 -25.14
N LEU A 85 -2.23 10.26 -24.59
CA LEU A 85 -2.13 9.29 -23.52
C LEU A 85 -1.75 7.93 -24.11
N GLN A 86 -0.76 7.28 -23.51
CA GLN A 86 -0.30 5.95 -23.89
C GLN A 86 -0.28 5.03 -22.68
N GLN A 87 -0.55 3.75 -22.90
CA GLN A 87 -0.38 2.72 -21.88
C GLN A 87 1.04 2.16 -21.98
N ALA A 88 1.89 2.45 -20.98
CA ALA A 88 3.29 2.04 -20.96
C ALA A 88 3.48 0.56 -20.56
N SER A 89 2.55 -0.02 -19.79
CA SER A 89 2.68 -1.38 -19.26
C SER A 89 1.93 -2.48 -20.04
N HIS A 90 1.59 -2.26 -21.31
CA HIS A 90 0.74 -3.20 -22.08
C HIS A 90 1.26 -4.65 -22.08
N GLU A 91 2.58 -4.84 -22.21
CA GLU A 91 3.18 -6.19 -22.19
C GLU A 91 2.96 -6.92 -20.86
N LYS A 92 2.81 -6.17 -19.76
CA LYS A 92 2.61 -6.73 -18.41
C LYS A 92 1.14 -6.88 -18.06
N THR A 93 0.29 -5.95 -18.50
CA THR A 93 -1.09 -5.82 -18.00
C THR A 93 -2.16 -6.00 -19.07
N GLY A 94 -1.77 -6.28 -20.32
CA GLY A 94 -2.70 -6.41 -21.43
C GLY A 94 -3.35 -5.08 -21.82
N ALA A 95 -4.43 -5.13 -22.60
CA ALA A 95 -5.15 -3.93 -23.04
C ALA A 95 -5.98 -3.30 -21.90
N ALA A 96 -5.99 -1.97 -21.83
CA ALA A 96 -6.81 -1.22 -20.87
C ALA A 96 -7.95 -0.48 -21.57
N THR A 97 -9.14 -0.43 -20.97
CA THR A 97 -10.22 0.47 -21.41
C THR A 97 -10.23 1.70 -20.52
N ALA A 98 -10.05 2.87 -21.10
CA ALA A 98 -10.03 4.12 -20.35
C ALA A 98 -10.62 5.28 -21.14
N LYS A 99 -11.07 6.29 -20.41
CA LYS A 99 -11.37 7.64 -20.91
C LYS A 99 -10.47 8.62 -20.18
N GLY A 100 -10.33 9.83 -20.72
CA GLY A 100 -9.51 10.83 -20.07
C GLY A 100 -9.79 12.25 -20.50
N GLN A 101 -9.04 13.16 -19.90
CA GLN A 101 -9.09 14.58 -20.16
C GLN A 101 -7.67 15.13 -20.14
N LEU A 102 -7.38 16.04 -21.06
CA LEU A 102 -6.11 16.76 -21.16
C LEU A 102 -6.41 18.25 -21.06
N SER A 103 -5.76 18.96 -20.15
CA SER A 103 -5.95 20.40 -19.94
C SER A 103 -4.61 21.09 -19.76
N ILE A 104 -4.50 22.34 -20.20
CA ILE A 104 -3.39 23.22 -19.86
C ILE A 104 -3.71 23.88 -18.54
N LEU A 105 -2.78 23.87 -17.58
CA LEU A 105 -2.97 24.60 -16.33
C LEU A 105 -2.55 26.07 -16.54
N ASP A 106 -3.43 26.99 -16.15
CA ASP A 106 -3.07 28.40 -16.10
C ASP A 106 -2.23 28.74 -14.86
N ARG A 107 -1.89 30.02 -14.69
CA ARG A 107 -1.10 30.53 -13.57
C ARG A 107 -1.69 30.22 -12.19
N ASP A 108 -3.02 30.15 -12.10
CA ASP A 108 -3.71 29.85 -10.84
C ASP A 108 -3.84 28.33 -10.61
N GLY A 109 -3.29 27.51 -11.51
CA GLY A 109 -3.41 26.05 -11.48
C GLY A 109 -4.77 25.55 -11.96
N MET A 110 -5.55 26.41 -12.62
CA MET A 110 -6.89 26.06 -13.10
C MET A 110 -6.83 25.48 -14.52
N PRO A 111 -7.62 24.43 -14.82
CA PRO A 111 -7.68 23.85 -16.15
C PRO A 111 -8.20 24.83 -17.21
N SER A 112 -7.49 24.93 -18.33
CA SER A 112 -7.84 25.66 -19.54
C SER A 112 -7.51 24.84 -20.79
N CYS A 113 -8.03 25.24 -21.96
CA CYS A 113 -7.82 24.54 -23.25
C CYS A 113 -8.08 23.03 -23.19
N THR A 114 -9.13 22.62 -22.48
CA THR A 114 -9.42 21.22 -22.17
C THR A 114 -9.92 20.41 -23.37
N LYS A 115 -9.33 19.24 -23.59
CA LYS A 115 -9.72 18.24 -24.60
C LYS A 115 -10.05 16.91 -23.93
N HIS A 116 -11.00 16.17 -24.50
CA HIS A 116 -11.50 14.93 -23.93
C HIS A 116 -11.10 13.73 -24.78
N ILE A 117 -10.60 12.70 -24.12
CA ILE A 117 -10.36 11.38 -24.70
C ILE A 117 -11.61 10.54 -24.39
N THR A 118 -12.39 10.25 -25.42
CA THR A 118 -13.53 9.32 -25.32
C THR A 118 -13.09 7.95 -24.81
N GLU A 119 -14.02 7.15 -24.29
CA GLU A 119 -13.69 5.82 -23.83
C GLU A 119 -13.16 4.96 -24.99
N ARG A 120 -11.92 4.47 -24.83
CA ARG A 120 -11.17 3.73 -25.85
C ARG A 120 -10.37 2.61 -25.20
N THR A 121 -10.02 1.63 -26.02
CA THR A 121 -9.06 0.59 -25.64
C THR A 121 -7.65 1.00 -26.03
N PHE A 122 -6.72 0.90 -25.09
CA PHE A 122 -5.30 1.14 -25.26
C PHE A 122 -4.58 -0.20 -25.39
N LYS A 123 -3.67 -0.31 -26.36
CA LYS A 123 -2.99 -1.57 -26.74
C LYS A 123 -1.46 -1.45 -26.70
N GLY A 124 -0.95 -0.52 -25.89
CA GLY A 124 0.47 -0.22 -25.78
C GLY A 124 1.03 0.65 -26.90
N PRO A 125 2.29 1.10 -26.78
CA PRO A 125 2.93 1.96 -27.77
C PRO A 125 3.12 1.23 -29.11
N PRO A 126 3.14 1.95 -30.25
CA PRO A 126 3.01 3.41 -30.36
C PRO A 126 1.55 3.89 -30.28
N PHE A 127 0.58 3.00 -30.05
CA PHE A 127 -0.84 3.33 -30.07
C PHE A 127 -1.24 4.09 -28.79
N GLY A 128 -1.56 5.37 -28.96
CA GLY A 128 -2.10 6.25 -27.93
C GLY A 128 -3.33 6.99 -28.42
N TRP A 129 -4.10 7.53 -27.47
CA TRP A 129 -5.28 8.35 -27.76
C TRP A 129 -5.09 9.73 -27.14
N GLY A 130 -5.43 10.77 -27.89
CA GLY A 130 -5.24 12.16 -27.47
C GLY A 130 -5.60 13.11 -28.58
N GLU A 131 -5.03 14.31 -28.54
CA GLU A 131 -5.36 15.39 -29.47
C GLU A 131 -4.14 15.72 -30.34
N ILE A 132 -4.31 15.52 -31.66
CA ILE A 132 -3.30 15.81 -32.69
C ILE A 132 -3.07 17.33 -32.84
N ASP A 133 -4.09 18.14 -32.57
CA ASP A 133 -4.12 19.60 -32.64
C ASP A 133 -4.52 20.23 -31.30
N PHE A 134 -3.92 19.74 -30.20
CA PHE A 134 -4.24 20.13 -28.82
C PHE A 134 -4.34 21.64 -28.62
N VAL A 135 -3.30 22.37 -29.03
CA VAL A 135 -3.27 23.83 -29.01
C VAL A 135 -2.28 24.35 -30.04
N LYS A 136 -2.58 25.46 -30.73
CA LYS A 136 -1.57 26.16 -31.55
C LYS A 136 -0.67 27.00 -30.68
N HIS A 137 0.58 27.14 -31.06
CA HIS A 137 1.49 28.06 -30.34
C HIS A 137 1.00 29.50 -30.31
N GLN A 138 0.29 29.95 -31.35
CA GLN A 138 -0.25 31.31 -31.43
C GLN A 138 -1.41 31.55 -30.47
N ASP A 139 -2.13 30.48 -30.09
CA ASP A 139 -3.27 30.54 -29.18
C ASP A 139 -2.82 30.44 -27.71
N LEU A 140 -1.53 30.15 -27.46
CA LEU A 140 -0.94 30.13 -26.12
C LEU A 140 -0.64 31.56 -25.65
N ASP A 141 -1.52 32.08 -24.81
CA ASP A 141 -1.24 33.27 -24.00
C ASP A 141 -0.01 33.05 -23.10
N LYS A 142 0.99 33.93 -23.23
CA LYS A 142 2.25 33.84 -22.49
C LYS A 142 2.10 34.13 -21.00
N ASP A 143 1.20 35.04 -20.63
CA ASP A 143 1.02 35.46 -19.24
C ASP A 143 0.07 34.51 -18.50
N LYS A 144 -0.83 33.85 -19.25
CA LYS A 144 -1.80 32.91 -18.69
C LYS A 144 -1.35 31.46 -18.72
N HIS A 145 -0.86 30.97 -19.85
CA HIS A 145 -0.60 29.53 -20.07
C HIS A 145 0.88 29.14 -19.94
N LEU A 146 1.82 30.10 -19.95
CA LEU A 146 3.26 29.84 -19.93
C LEU A 146 3.94 30.47 -18.71
N HIS A 147 3.91 29.77 -17.57
CA HIS A 147 4.59 30.23 -16.36
C HIS A 147 6.11 30.12 -16.51
N ASP A 148 6.83 31.24 -16.49
CA ASP A 148 8.28 31.31 -16.74
C ASP A 148 8.71 30.58 -18.03
N GLY A 149 7.87 30.65 -19.06
CA GLY A 149 8.11 29.97 -20.34
C GLY A 149 7.91 28.45 -20.31
N CYS A 150 7.36 27.89 -19.23
CA CYS A 150 7.04 26.48 -19.05
C CYS A 150 5.56 26.21 -19.36
N LEU A 151 5.28 25.10 -20.06
CA LEU A 151 3.91 24.66 -20.33
C LEU A 151 3.55 23.52 -19.37
N THR A 152 2.42 23.63 -18.67
CA THR A 152 1.97 22.59 -17.73
C THR A 152 0.66 21.97 -18.22
N VAL A 153 0.63 20.65 -18.29
CA VAL A 153 -0.50 19.86 -18.79
C VAL A 153 -0.98 18.93 -17.69
N LEU A 154 -2.26 19.04 -17.33
CA LEU A 154 -2.97 18.10 -16.47
C LEU A 154 -3.63 17.03 -17.34
N CYS A 155 -3.41 15.78 -16.98
CA CYS A 155 -4.07 14.63 -17.55
C CYS A 155 -4.87 13.90 -16.46
N ASP A 156 -6.18 13.80 -16.65
CA ASP A 156 -7.05 12.97 -15.84
C ASP A 156 -7.40 11.70 -16.62
N VAL A 157 -7.25 10.55 -16.00
CA VAL A 157 -7.52 9.25 -16.62
C VAL A 157 -8.49 8.48 -15.75
N THR A 158 -9.56 7.96 -16.35
CA THR A 158 -10.49 7.03 -15.70
C THR A 158 -10.41 5.69 -16.42
N VAL A 159 -9.93 4.68 -15.71
CA VAL A 159 -9.83 3.31 -16.21
C VAL A 159 -11.09 2.53 -15.83
N THR A 160 -11.70 1.90 -16.82
CA THR A 160 -12.88 1.04 -16.66
C THR A 160 -12.40 -0.41 -16.59
N GLN A 161 -12.58 -1.05 -15.44
CA GLN A 161 -12.21 -2.44 -15.20
C GLN A 161 -13.46 -3.30 -15.05
N LEU A 162 -13.45 -4.45 -15.73
CA LEU A 162 -14.39 -5.53 -15.42
C LEU A 162 -13.85 -6.29 -14.22
N HIS A 163 -14.64 -6.38 -13.16
CA HIS A 163 -14.34 -7.27 -12.05
C HIS A 163 -15.40 -8.36 -11.98
N THR A 164 -14.96 -9.55 -11.64
CA THR A 164 -15.85 -10.65 -11.27
C THR A 164 -15.65 -10.87 -9.80
N ASP A 165 -16.67 -10.55 -9.01
CA ASP A 165 -16.68 -10.92 -7.60
C ASP A 165 -17.26 -12.33 -7.53
N ASP A 166 -16.36 -13.30 -7.36
CA ASP A 166 -16.76 -14.66 -7.06
C ASP A 166 -17.25 -14.73 -5.61
N HIS A 167 -18.52 -15.06 -5.44
CA HIS A 167 -19.09 -15.36 -4.14
C HIS A 167 -18.75 -16.82 -3.80
N VAL A 168 -17.50 -17.08 -3.42
CA VAL A 168 -17.16 -18.22 -2.58
C VAL A 168 -17.25 -17.74 -1.14
N GLU A 169 -18.48 -17.53 -0.67
CA GLU A 169 -18.69 -17.33 0.77
C GLU A 169 -18.45 -18.67 1.47
N VAL A 170 -17.20 -18.96 1.84
CA VAL A 170 -16.95 -19.49 3.18
C VAL A 170 -17.27 -18.33 4.10
N ALA A 171 -18.46 -18.38 4.71
CA ALA A 171 -19.06 -17.36 5.56
C ALA A 171 -18.05 -16.34 6.14
N ALA A 172 -17.86 -15.21 5.44
CA ALA A 172 -17.21 -14.04 6.00
C ALA A 172 -18.33 -13.04 6.31
N SER A 173 -18.68 -12.97 7.60
CA SER A 173 -19.63 -12.02 8.15
C SER A 173 -19.32 -10.61 7.65
N ALA A 174 -20.30 -9.98 6.98
CA ALA A 174 -20.33 -8.52 6.86
C ALA A 174 -20.12 -7.92 8.26
N ALA A 175 -19.21 -6.95 8.37
CA ALA A 175 -19.06 -6.20 9.62
C ALA A 175 -20.41 -5.48 9.88
N PRO A 176 -21.04 -5.69 11.05
CA PRO A 176 -22.35 -5.13 11.32
C PRO A 176 -22.29 -3.59 11.30
N PRO A 177 -23.41 -2.90 11.01
CA PRO A 177 -23.53 -1.43 11.01
C PRO A 177 -23.32 -0.78 12.39
N PHE A 178 -22.87 -1.56 13.37
CA PHE A 178 -22.50 -1.17 14.71
C PHE A 178 -21.14 -1.80 15.03
N ASP A 179 -20.09 -0.98 15.16
CA ASP A 179 -18.83 -1.44 15.71
C ASP A 179 -18.95 -1.59 17.24
N LEU A 180 -19.66 -2.63 17.63
CA LEU A 180 -19.71 -3.10 19.02
C LEU A 180 -18.31 -3.45 19.50
N ARG A 181 -17.42 -3.92 18.61
CA ARG A 181 -16.07 -4.36 18.95
C ARG A 181 -15.21 -3.19 19.42
N GLY A 182 -15.09 -2.11 18.65
CA GLY A 182 -14.31 -0.94 19.03
C GLY A 182 -14.90 -0.17 20.21
N LYS A 183 -16.23 0.07 20.22
CA LYS A 183 -16.88 0.80 21.33
C LYS A 183 -16.88 0.03 22.65
N LEU A 184 -17.12 -1.28 22.62
CA LEU A 184 -17.06 -2.12 23.83
C LEU A 184 -15.62 -2.31 24.29
N ALA A 185 -14.67 -2.48 23.38
CA ALA A 185 -13.25 -2.59 23.70
C ALA A 185 -12.72 -1.33 24.40
N GLU A 186 -13.00 -0.15 23.87
CA GLU A 186 -12.62 1.12 24.48
C GLU A 186 -13.32 1.33 25.83
N ALA A 187 -14.61 0.98 25.94
CA ALA A 187 -15.28 1.01 27.23
C ALA A 187 -14.60 0.08 28.24
N MET A 188 -14.27 -1.16 27.85
CA MET A 188 -13.62 -2.16 28.69
C MET A 188 -12.20 -1.81 29.10
N TRP A 189 -11.42 -1.20 28.21
CA TRP A 189 -10.11 -0.65 28.52
C TRP A 189 -10.17 0.36 29.67
N ASN A 190 -11.29 1.09 29.78
CA ASN A 190 -11.52 2.10 30.81
C ASN A 190 -12.28 1.58 32.05
N ILE A 191 -12.65 0.29 32.11
CA ILE A 191 -13.34 -0.30 33.28
C ILE A 191 -12.36 -0.49 34.44
N LYS A 192 -12.79 -0.07 35.65
CA LYS A 192 -11.96 -0.11 36.87
C LYS A 192 -11.98 -1.44 37.63
N LYS A 193 -12.92 -2.35 37.34
CA LYS A 193 -13.06 -3.62 38.08
C LYS A 193 -12.22 -4.70 37.42
N VAL A 194 -11.01 -4.91 37.93
CA VAL A 194 -10.01 -5.84 37.41
C VAL A 194 -9.81 -7.05 38.32
N ASP A 195 -9.49 -8.20 37.72
CA ASP A 195 -9.23 -9.47 38.40
C ASP A 195 -7.77 -9.94 38.25
N VAL A 196 -6.97 -9.21 37.44
CA VAL A 196 -5.53 -9.40 37.26
C VAL A 196 -4.80 -8.07 37.37
N GLU A 197 -3.66 -8.07 38.04
CA GLU A 197 -2.71 -6.97 38.08
C GLU A 197 -1.35 -7.46 37.54
N ILE A 198 -0.80 -6.77 36.54
CA ILE A 198 0.46 -7.13 35.91
C ILE A 198 1.50 -6.05 36.21
N GLU A 199 2.57 -6.40 36.92
CA GLU A 199 3.71 -5.51 37.16
C GLU A 199 4.71 -5.63 36.01
N VAL A 200 5.01 -4.51 35.33
CA VAL A 200 5.99 -4.42 34.24
C VAL A 200 6.83 -3.17 34.41
N GLY A 201 8.16 -3.32 34.52
CA GLY A 201 9.07 -2.18 34.68
C GLY A 201 8.73 -1.29 35.89
N GLY A 202 8.21 -1.87 36.97
CA GLY A 202 7.76 -1.15 38.17
C GLY A 202 6.42 -0.41 38.03
N GLN A 203 5.73 -0.55 36.90
CA GLN A 203 4.37 -0.03 36.69
C GLN A 203 3.33 -1.15 36.83
N MET A 204 2.22 -0.85 37.49
CA MET A 204 1.11 -1.78 37.65
C MET A 204 0.06 -1.57 36.56
N PHE A 205 -0.28 -2.63 35.85
CA PHE A 205 -1.29 -2.65 34.80
C PHE A 205 -2.51 -3.46 35.24
N PRO A 206 -3.64 -2.80 35.51
CA PRO A 206 -4.89 -3.49 35.82
C PRO A 206 -5.46 -4.11 34.52
N ALA A 207 -5.86 -5.38 34.57
CA ALA A 207 -6.35 -6.12 33.40
C ALA A 207 -7.44 -7.13 33.76
N HIS A 208 -8.04 -7.71 32.73
CA HIS A 208 -9.12 -8.68 32.85
C HIS A 208 -8.65 -10.04 32.36
N ARG A 209 -8.70 -11.06 33.22
CA ARG A 209 -8.23 -12.43 32.96
C ARG A 209 -8.77 -12.95 31.64
N TRP A 210 -10.09 -12.90 31.48
CA TRP A 210 -10.76 -13.43 30.30
C TRP A 210 -10.31 -12.78 28.98
N VAL A 211 -9.93 -11.50 28.98
CA VAL A 211 -9.40 -10.82 27.79
C VAL A 211 -8.02 -11.35 27.45
N LEU A 212 -7.13 -11.43 28.45
CA LEU A 212 -5.76 -11.92 28.27
C LEU A 212 -5.74 -13.38 27.79
N GLU A 213 -6.54 -14.25 28.40
CA GLU A 213 -6.62 -15.67 28.04
C GLU A 213 -7.23 -15.89 26.64
N ALA A 214 -8.16 -15.03 26.23
CA ALA A 214 -8.79 -15.12 24.90
C ALA A 214 -7.84 -14.64 23.79
N GLN A 215 -7.02 -13.62 24.07
CA GLN A 215 -6.16 -12.99 23.07
C GLN A 215 -4.77 -13.64 22.97
N SER A 216 -4.29 -14.24 24.06
CA SER A 216 -2.96 -14.83 24.11
C SER A 216 -2.97 -16.22 24.75
N PRO A 217 -2.55 -17.27 24.02
CA PRO A 217 -2.39 -18.61 24.59
C PRO A 217 -1.31 -18.66 25.69
N ILE A 218 -0.35 -17.72 25.65
CA ILE A 218 0.69 -17.61 26.68
C ILE A 218 0.08 -17.09 27.98
N PHE A 219 -0.69 -16.00 27.94
CA PHE A 219 -1.41 -15.54 29.13
C PHE A 219 -2.40 -16.57 29.63
N LYS A 220 -3.09 -17.29 28.75
CA LYS A 220 -3.94 -18.42 29.15
C LYS A 220 -3.18 -19.45 29.99
N THR A 221 -1.96 -19.77 29.59
CA THR A 221 -1.12 -20.73 30.31
C THR A 221 -0.60 -20.15 31.63
N GLU A 222 -0.03 -18.94 31.61
CA GLU A 222 0.52 -18.27 32.80
C GLU A 222 -0.54 -18.00 33.87
N LEU A 223 -1.72 -17.52 33.47
CA LEU A 223 -2.83 -17.26 34.38
C LEU A 223 -3.44 -18.56 34.91
N SER A 224 -3.45 -19.66 34.16
CA SER A 224 -3.89 -20.96 34.67
C SER A 224 -2.98 -21.46 35.78
N LEU A 225 -1.68 -21.21 35.68
CA LEU A 225 -0.69 -21.58 36.70
C LEU A 225 -0.75 -20.67 37.93
N ALA A 226 -1.11 -19.41 37.75
CA ALA A 226 -1.15 -18.40 38.82
C ALA A 226 -2.46 -18.37 39.63
N SER A 227 -3.44 -19.23 39.33
CA SER A 227 -4.78 -19.14 39.93
C SER A 227 -4.78 -19.46 41.43
N THR A 228 -5.08 -18.44 42.24
CA THR A 228 -5.41 -18.55 43.67
C THR A 228 -6.88 -18.21 43.89
N ALA A 229 -7.61 -19.05 44.64
CA ALA A 229 -9.07 -19.12 44.61
C ALA A 229 -9.84 -17.85 45.05
N ASP A 230 -9.23 -16.87 45.73
CA ASP A 230 -9.98 -15.76 46.36
C ASP A 230 -9.34 -14.35 46.26
N MET A 231 -8.26 -14.15 45.49
CA MET A 231 -7.56 -12.86 45.39
C MET A 231 -7.21 -12.46 43.96
N THR A 232 -7.14 -11.15 43.69
CA THR A 232 -6.64 -10.57 42.44
C THR A 232 -5.30 -11.22 42.08
N THR A 233 -5.22 -11.82 40.89
CA THR A 233 -4.01 -12.51 40.46
C THR A 233 -2.93 -11.50 40.11
N LYS A 234 -1.74 -11.61 40.73
CA LYS A 234 -0.60 -10.74 40.42
C LYS A 234 0.40 -11.47 39.53
N LEU A 235 0.71 -10.89 38.38
CA LEU A 235 1.75 -11.36 37.47
C LEU A 235 2.87 -10.32 37.40
N ARG A 236 4.09 -10.77 37.12
CA ARG A 236 5.25 -9.91 36.95
C ARG A 236 5.95 -10.25 35.63
N ILE A 237 6.26 -9.25 34.84
CA ILE A 237 7.01 -9.37 33.58
C ILE A 237 8.27 -8.51 33.71
N ASP A 238 9.42 -9.17 33.83
CA ASP A 238 10.70 -8.48 34.04
C ASP A 238 11.35 -8.03 32.72
N ASP A 239 11.22 -8.81 31.65
CA ASP A 239 11.91 -8.55 30.36
C ASP A 239 11.06 -7.71 29.37
N MET A 240 10.46 -6.62 29.84
CA MET A 240 9.66 -5.74 28.98
C MET A 240 9.58 -4.30 29.49
N ASP A 241 9.71 -3.35 28.57
CA ASP A 241 9.44 -1.95 28.86
C ASP A 241 7.94 -1.72 29.07
N ALA A 242 7.57 -0.94 30.09
CA ALA A 242 6.17 -0.65 30.42
C ALA A 242 5.39 -0.02 29.23
N VAL A 243 6.07 0.77 28.39
CA VAL A 243 5.47 1.38 27.18
C VAL A 243 5.11 0.32 26.15
N VAL A 244 5.99 -0.67 25.93
CA VAL A 244 5.76 -1.79 25.01
C VAL A 244 4.61 -2.65 25.51
N PHE A 245 4.60 -2.94 26.82
CA PHE A 245 3.52 -3.71 27.42
C PHE A 245 2.17 -3.00 27.31
N LYS A 246 2.13 -1.68 27.54
CA LYS A 246 0.91 -0.88 27.37
C LYS A 246 0.36 -0.97 25.95
N ALA A 247 1.23 -0.99 24.93
CA ALA A 247 0.82 -1.16 23.54
C ALA A 247 0.22 -2.56 23.28
N LEU A 248 0.85 -3.63 23.79
CA LEU A 248 0.32 -5.00 23.70
C LEU A 248 -1.04 -5.11 24.38
N LEU A 249 -1.16 -4.57 25.60
CA LEU A 249 -2.39 -4.64 26.37
C LEU A 249 -3.51 -3.90 25.64
N ARG A 250 -3.27 -2.67 25.17
CA ARG A 250 -4.26 -1.92 24.38
C ARG A 250 -4.68 -2.69 23.12
N PHE A 251 -3.72 -3.30 22.42
CA PHE A 251 -4.02 -4.14 21.26
C PHE A 251 -4.93 -5.32 21.62
N MET A 252 -4.69 -6.02 22.74
CA MET A 252 -5.55 -7.12 23.20
C MET A 252 -6.99 -6.68 23.49
N TYR A 253 -7.18 -5.47 24.00
CA TYR A 253 -8.53 -4.92 24.22
C TYR A 253 -9.18 -4.49 22.91
N THR A 254 -8.46 -3.76 22.07
CA THR A 254 -9.04 -2.96 20.96
C THR A 254 -8.89 -3.56 19.58
N ASP A 255 -8.01 -4.55 19.40
CA ASP A 255 -7.55 -5.06 18.08
C ASP A 255 -7.05 -3.93 17.16
N SER A 256 -6.74 -2.74 17.72
CA SER A 256 -6.27 -1.55 17.01
C SER A 256 -4.75 -1.47 17.07
N PRO A 257 -4.07 -1.03 15.99
CA PRO A 257 -2.62 -0.87 15.99
C PRO A 257 -2.17 0.14 17.06
N PRO A 258 -0.93 -0.01 17.58
CA PRO A 258 -0.29 1.02 18.40
C PRO A 258 -0.32 2.39 17.72
N GLU A 259 -0.24 3.45 18.52
CA GLU A 259 -0.24 4.82 17.99
C GLU A 259 0.93 5.02 17.02
N THR A 260 0.72 5.81 15.97
CA THR A 260 1.70 6.02 14.90
C THR A 260 3.04 6.52 15.44
N SER A 261 3.02 7.38 16.46
CA SER A 261 4.23 7.87 17.14
C SER A 261 5.06 6.77 17.81
N GLN A 262 4.43 5.67 18.25
CA GLN A 262 5.15 4.51 18.83
C GLN A 262 5.72 3.59 17.75
N LEU A 263 5.23 3.68 16.52
CA LEU A 263 5.65 2.84 15.40
C LEU A 263 6.59 3.56 14.43
N GLU A 264 6.70 4.88 14.49
CA GLU A 264 7.65 5.69 13.70
C GLU A 264 9.12 5.40 14.04
N GLU A 265 9.40 4.96 15.27
CA GLU A 265 10.73 4.55 15.69
C GLU A 265 10.95 3.05 15.44
N ALA A 266 11.87 2.72 14.52
CA ALA A 266 12.21 1.34 14.18
C ALA A 266 12.55 0.49 15.42
N ALA A 267 13.29 1.04 16.39
CA ALA A 267 13.65 0.36 17.62
C ALA A 267 12.43 0.02 18.51
N MET A 268 11.40 0.88 18.52
CA MET A 268 10.16 0.62 19.26
C MET A 268 9.29 -0.41 18.53
N ALA A 269 9.15 -0.28 17.21
CA ALA A 269 8.46 -1.26 16.38
C ALA A 269 9.08 -2.67 16.52
N GLU A 270 10.42 -2.74 16.61
CA GLU A 270 11.15 -3.97 16.88
C GLU A 270 10.78 -4.58 18.25
N LYS A 271 10.85 -3.80 19.33
CA LYS A 271 10.48 -4.27 20.67
C LYS A 271 9.04 -4.77 20.74
N ILE A 272 8.11 -4.07 20.07
CA ILE A 272 6.69 -4.49 20.01
C ILE A 272 6.57 -5.79 19.20
N LEU A 273 7.30 -5.95 18.09
CA LEU A 273 7.31 -7.18 17.30
C LEU A 273 7.77 -8.38 18.12
N LEU A 274 8.91 -8.25 18.82
CA LEU A 274 9.47 -9.32 19.67
C LEU A 274 8.48 -9.73 20.76
N SER A 275 7.81 -8.74 21.34
CA SER A 275 6.82 -8.96 22.38
C SER A 275 5.53 -9.59 21.83
N ALA A 276 5.07 -9.16 20.65
CA ALA A 276 3.92 -9.76 19.97
C ALA A 276 4.19 -11.23 19.60
N ASP A 277 5.40 -11.56 19.16
CA ASP A 277 5.80 -12.95 18.89
C ASP A 277 5.89 -13.80 20.17
N ARG A 278 6.40 -13.22 21.27
CA ARG A 278 6.43 -13.85 22.60
C ARG A 278 5.03 -14.22 23.06
N TYR A 279 4.06 -13.30 22.97
CA TYR A 279 2.69 -13.50 23.43
C TYR A 279 1.74 -14.06 22.36
N LYS A 280 2.25 -14.47 21.19
CA LYS A 280 1.48 -15.05 20.08
C LYS A 280 0.33 -14.16 19.58
N LEU A 281 0.60 -12.87 19.50
CA LEU A 281 -0.28 -11.85 18.92
C LEU A 281 0.03 -11.67 17.43
N ASP A 282 -0.29 -12.67 16.62
CA ASP A 282 0.14 -12.76 15.21
C ASP A 282 -0.26 -11.55 14.35
N LYS A 283 -1.44 -10.98 14.60
CA LYS A 283 -1.91 -9.77 13.90
C LYS A 283 -1.04 -8.56 14.21
N LEU A 284 -0.70 -8.36 15.48
CA LEU A 284 0.14 -7.24 15.90
C LEU A 284 1.57 -7.41 15.37
N LYS A 285 2.09 -8.64 15.42
CA LYS A 285 3.38 -9.00 14.83
C LYS A 285 3.42 -8.62 13.34
N LEU A 286 2.38 -8.98 12.58
CA LEU A 286 2.27 -8.63 11.16
C LEU A 286 2.20 -7.11 10.91
N ILE A 287 1.54 -6.36 11.79
CA ILE A 287 1.51 -4.89 11.71
C ILE A 287 2.92 -4.33 11.89
N CYS A 288 3.65 -4.78 12.92
CA CYS A 288 5.02 -4.34 13.17
C CYS A 288 5.98 -4.74 12.03
N GLU A 289 5.82 -5.94 11.43
CA GLU A 289 6.59 -6.35 10.25
C GLU A 289 6.42 -5.34 9.10
N LYS A 290 5.18 -4.94 8.79
CA LYS A 290 4.90 -3.97 7.72
C LYS A 290 5.49 -2.59 8.00
N THR A 291 5.51 -2.17 9.26
CA THR A 291 6.15 -0.91 9.66
C THR A 291 7.66 -0.98 9.47
N LEU A 292 8.31 -2.04 9.97
CA LEU A 292 9.76 -2.21 9.85
C LEU A 292 10.23 -2.29 8.39
N CYS A 293 9.40 -2.79 7.48
CA CYS A 293 9.69 -2.76 6.03
C CYS A 293 9.97 -1.34 5.49
N GLN A 294 9.44 -0.29 6.13
CA GLN A 294 9.65 1.11 5.71
C GLN A 294 11.00 1.68 6.15
N HIS A 295 11.69 1.00 7.09
CA HIS A 295 12.96 1.42 7.67
C HIS A 295 14.15 0.57 7.19
N ILE A 296 13.95 -0.25 6.15
CA ILE A 296 15.03 -1.07 5.57
C ILE A 296 15.95 -0.17 4.76
N ASP A 297 17.22 -0.10 5.16
CA ASP A 297 18.31 0.52 4.43
C ASP A 297 19.57 -0.36 4.50
N MET A 298 20.65 0.04 3.83
CA MET A 298 21.89 -0.75 3.78
C MET A 298 22.52 -0.99 5.16
N SER A 299 22.32 -0.09 6.12
CA SER A 299 22.88 -0.20 7.47
C SER A 299 22.03 -1.08 8.38
N SER A 300 20.70 -1.08 8.19
CA SER A 300 19.75 -1.84 8.99
C SER A 300 19.45 -3.25 8.44
N LEU A 301 19.77 -3.51 7.16
CA LEU A 301 19.41 -4.74 6.45
C LEU A 301 19.87 -6.02 7.13
N ALA A 302 21.14 -6.09 7.54
CA ALA A 302 21.71 -7.30 8.15
C ALA A 302 21.02 -7.65 9.49
N ALA A 303 20.79 -6.65 10.33
CA ALA A 303 20.10 -6.80 11.61
C ALA A 303 18.61 -7.14 11.41
N THR A 304 17.94 -6.47 10.48
CA THR A 304 16.51 -6.66 10.19
C THR A 304 16.25 -8.06 9.63
N LEU A 305 17.13 -8.56 8.76
CA LEU A 305 17.01 -9.90 8.20
C LEU A 305 17.27 -10.99 9.26
N ALA A 306 18.26 -10.80 10.13
CA ALA A 306 18.51 -11.70 11.26
C ALA A 306 17.31 -11.77 12.21
N LEU A 307 16.71 -10.63 12.51
CA LEU A 307 15.48 -10.58 13.28
C LEU A 307 14.32 -11.29 12.57
N ALA A 308 14.15 -11.04 11.27
CA ALA A 308 13.07 -11.61 10.49
C ALA A 308 13.13 -13.14 10.47
N GLU A 309 14.32 -13.72 10.30
CA GLU A 309 14.48 -15.17 10.34
C GLU A 309 14.25 -15.76 11.73
N ARG A 310 14.89 -15.16 12.76
CA ARG A 310 14.79 -15.63 14.14
C ARG A 310 13.35 -15.69 14.62
N HIS A 311 12.54 -14.72 14.23
CA HIS A 311 11.13 -14.62 14.61
C HIS A 311 10.17 -15.12 13.52
N ARG A 312 10.66 -15.68 12.41
CA ARG A 312 9.84 -16.21 11.29
C ARG A 312 8.86 -15.16 10.72
N CYS A 313 9.34 -13.95 10.52
CA CYS A 313 8.62 -12.81 9.94
C CYS A 313 8.70 -12.83 8.42
N SER A 314 7.77 -13.54 7.78
CA SER A 314 7.80 -13.78 6.34
C SER A 314 7.67 -12.51 5.49
N VAL A 315 6.93 -11.50 5.97
CA VAL A 315 6.77 -10.23 5.25
C VAL A 315 8.07 -9.44 5.28
N LEU A 316 8.72 -9.39 6.45
CA LEU A 316 9.98 -8.68 6.63
C LEU A 316 11.13 -9.36 5.86
N THR A 317 11.20 -10.70 5.87
CA THR A 317 12.15 -11.46 5.04
C THR A 317 11.97 -11.16 3.55
N ALA A 318 10.73 -11.19 3.05
CA ALA A 318 10.44 -10.89 1.65
C ALA A 318 10.84 -9.46 1.25
N ALA A 319 10.62 -8.48 2.14
CA ALA A 319 11.03 -7.10 1.91
C ALA A 319 12.56 -6.92 1.87
N CYS A 320 13.29 -7.56 2.78
CA CYS A 320 14.76 -7.56 2.80
C CYS A 320 15.33 -8.18 1.52
N ILE A 321 14.79 -9.33 1.07
CA ILE A 321 15.21 -9.98 -0.18
C ILE A 321 14.94 -9.07 -1.38
N LYS A 322 13.76 -8.45 -1.45
CA LYS A 322 13.42 -7.51 -2.52
C LYS A 322 14.37 -6.30 -2.56
N PHE A 323 14.79 -5.80 -1.40
CA PHE A 323 15.76 -4.72 -1.30
C PHE A 323 17.14 -5.14 -1.82
N LEU A 324 17.60 -6.36 -1.49
CA LEU A 324 18.84 -6.94 -2.02
C LEU A 324 18.81 -7.17 -3.53
N SER A 325 17.66 -7.59 -4.08
CA SER A 325 17.49 -7.81 -5.52
C SER A 325 17.47 -6.51 -6.35
N SER A 326 17.52 -5.34 -5.72
CA SER A 326 17.58 -4.06 -6.44
C SER A 326 19.00 -3.80 -6.99
N PRO A 327 19.15 -3.18 -8.18
CA PRO A 327 20.45 -3.01 -8.83
C PRO A 327 21.46 -2.28 -7.92
N GLY A 328 22.66 -2.85 -7.78
CA GLY A 328 23.77 -2.27 -6.98
C GLY A 328 23.71 -2.54 -5.47
N ASN A 329 22.53 -2.88 -4.90
CA ASN A 329 22.41 -3.15 -3.47
C ASN A 329 23.07 -4.47 -3.06
N LEU A 330 22.94 -5.52 -3.89
CA LEU A 330 23.61 -6.79 -3.63
C LEU A 330 25.13 -6.61 -3.61
N GLU A 331 25.70 -5.93 -4.61
CA GLU A 331 27.15 -5.68 -4.69
C GLU A 331 27.65 -4.86 -3.49
N ALA A 332 26.93 -3.80 -3.12
CA ALA A 332 27.24 -3.00 -1.94
C ALA A 332 27.15 -3.80 -0.63
N PHE A 333 26.17 -4.71 -0.52
CA PHE A 333 26.00 -5.56 0.65
C PHE A 333 27.12 -6.59 0.78
N ILE A 334 27.55 -7.16 -0.37
CA ILE A 334 28.69 -8.09 -0.43
C ILE A 334 29.98 -7.35 -0.05
N ALA A 335 30.20 -6.15 -0.57
CA ALA A 335 31.37 -5.32 -0.27
C ALA A 335 31.46 -4.92 1.21
N ALA A 336 30.33 -4.87 1.92
CA ALA A 336 30.25 -4.59 3.35
C ALA A 336 30.27 -5.85 4.25
N ASP A 337 30.86 -6.96 3.77
CA ASP A 337 30.91 -8.26 4.45
C ASP A 337 29.53 -8.88 4.81
N GLY A 338 28.46 -8.42 4.16
CA GLY A 338 27.09 -8.85 4.44
C GLY A 338 26.85 -10.35 4.22
N ILE A 339 27.58 -10.99 3.30
CA ILE A 339 27.52 -12.46 3.10
C ILE A 339 27.97 -13.23 4.35
N LYS A 340 28.99 -12.75 5.05
CA LYS A 340 29.47 -13.41 6.27
C LYS A 340 28.40 -13.35 7.35
N HIS A 341 27.75 -12.20 7.49
CA HIS A 341 26.64 -12.02 8.43
C HIS A 341 25.45 -12.93 8.11
N LEU A 342 25.09 -13.07 6.83
CA LEU A 342 24.05 -14.01 6.38
C LEU A 342 24.41 -15.47 6.69
N LYS A 343 25.67 -15.86 6.49
CA LYS A 343 26.09 -17.24 6.77
C LYS A 343 26.01 -17.58 8.26
N GLU A 344 26.32 -16.62 9.12
CA GLU A 344 26.35 -16.81 10.58
C GLU A 344 24.94 -16.71 11.21
N HIS A 345 24.08 -15.84 10.69
CA HIS A 345 22.79 -15.51 11.33
C HIS A 345 21.56 -15.88 10.49
N CYS A 346 21.73 -16.10 9.17
CA CYS A 346 20.60 -16.24 8.23
C CYS A 346 20.78 -17.24 7.07
N PRO A 347 20.95 -18.56 7.34
CA PRO A 347 21.24 -19.53 6.28
C PRO A 347 20.09 -19.76 5.29
N SER A 348 18.82 -19.53 5.67
CA SER A 348 17.67 -19.70 4.76
C SER A 348 17.55 -18.58 3.71
N ALA A 349 17.76 -17.32 4.11
CA ALA A 349 17.73 -16.18 3.20
C ALA A 349 18.86 -16.25 2.18
N LEU A 350 20.02 -16.82 2.56
CA LEU A 350 21.13 -17.07 1.64
C LEU A 350 20.73 -18.08 0.54
N LEU A 351 19.99 -19.13 0.88
CA LEU A 351 19.46 -20.08 -0.11
C LEU A 351 18.42 -19.41 -1.02
N ASP A 352 17.50 -18.61 -0.46
CA ASP A 352 16.50 -17.90 -1.26
C ASP A 352 17.11 -16.87 -2.22
N LEU A 353 18.21 -16.23 -1.84
CA LEU A 353 18.99 -15.33 -2.70
C LEU A 353 19.75 -16.08 -3.80
N ALA A 354 20.23 -17.29 -3.51
CA ALA A 354 20.95 -18.14 -4.48
C ALA A 354 20.03 -18.79 -5.52
N VAL A 355 18.72 -18.88 -5.25
CA VAL A 355 17.72 -19.44 -6.17
C VAL A 355 17.10 -18.36 -7.08
N LYS A 356 17.15 -17.09 -6.67
CA LYS A 356 16.53 -15.96 -7.39
C LYS A 356 17.49 -15.13 -8.26
N ASN A 357 18.78 -15.39 -8.15
CA ASN A 357 19.83 -14.92 -9.07
C ASN A 357 20.36 -16.11 -9.87
#